data_AF-G5JJQ4-F1
#
_entry.id   AF-G5JJQ4-F1
#
_cell.length_a   1.000
_cell.length_b   1.000
_cell.length_c   1.000
_cell.angle_alpha   90.00
_cell.angle_beta   90.00
_cell.angle_gamma   90.00
#
_symmetry.space_group_name_H-M   'P 1'
#
loop_
_entity.id
_entity.type
_entity.pdbx_description
1 polymer ?
#
loop_
_entity_poly.entity_id
_entity_poly.type
_entity_poly.pdbx_seq_one_letter_code
_entity_poly.pdbx_strand_id
1 'polypeptide(L)'
;MVTLYTIGHVNYDLTTFAKMLKFANITMIEDVRAFPKSPKHPQYNQQEMEQWLLQHGMNYRHNDLLGGRRPISQHVGQNLNAGWSNQSFHNYADYTLTAEFKEGIEQLLLDAQTYNVAMLCAERHPSRCHRLIISNWLVAQGYNVVHIVLNHHDQIELIPHQLGQWGAMPIIEDDNEVVYPQDISN
;
A
#
# COMPACT_ATOMS: atom_id res chain seq x y z
N MET A 1 6.02 1.56 18.92
CA MET A 1 6.09 1.06 17.53
C MET A 1 5.13 1.90 16.71
N VAL A 2 5.59 2.43 15.58
CA VAL A 2 4.76 3.16 14.62
C VAL A 2 3.82 2.16 13.92
N THR A 3 2.55 2.51 13.79
CA THR A 3 1.57 1.73 13.03
C THR A 3 1.25 2.48 11.75
N LEU A 4 1.43 1.81 10.60
CA LEU A 4 1.05 2.32 9.30
C LEU A 4 -0.32 1.77 8.92
N TYR A 5 -1.12 2.57 8.24
CA TYR A 5 -2.44 2.16 7.78
C TYR A 5 -2.48 2.01 6.27
N THR A 6 -3.46 1.26 5.76
CA THR A 6 -3.78 1.27 4.33
C THR A 6 -5.25 1.56 4.14
N ILE A 7 -5.63 2.28 3.08
CA ILE A 7 -7.03 2.52 2.73
C ILE A 7 -7.23 2.55 1.21
N GLY A 8 -8.33 1.97 0.75
CA GLY A 8 -8.71 1.93 -0.66
C GLY A 8 -9.88 2.87 -0.91
N HIS A 9 -9.81 3.72 -1.94
CA HIS A 9 -10.94 4.63 -2.22
C HIS A 9 -12.08 3.98 -2.99
N VAL A 10 -11.80 3.00 -3.86
CA VAL A 10 -12.79 2.34 -4.73
C VAL A 10 -13.61 3.39 -5.48
N ASN A 11 -14.88 3.50 -5.12
CA ASN A 11 -15.86 4.47 -5.54
C ASN A 11 -16.61 5.06 -4.34
N TYR A 12 -16.03 5.00 -3.13
CA TYR A 12 -16.65 5.57 -1.93
C TYR A 12 -16.92 7.05 -2.13
N ASP A 13 -18.07 7.52 -1.68
CA ASP A 13 -18.30 8.96 -1.54
C ASP A 13 -17.38 9.52 -0.44
N LEU A 14 -17.13 10.83 -0.47
CA LEU A 14 -16.24 11.50 0.48
C LEU A 14 -16.73 11.45 1.93
N THR A 15 -18.04 11.29 2.16
CA THR A 15 -18.60 11.16 3.52
C THR A 15 -18.23 9.81 4.11
N THR A 16 -18.39 8.73 3.34
CA THR A 16 -17.97 7.38 3.70
C THR A 16 -16.46 7.32 3.91
N PHE A 17 -15.68 7.88 2.98
CA PHE A 17 -14.23 7.91 3.09
C PHE A 17 -13.77 8.69 4.34
N ALA A 18 -14.35 9.87 4.62
CA ALA A 18 -14.06 10.62 5.85
C ALA A 18 -14.36 9.83 7.13
N LYS A 19 -15.45 9.06 7.16
CA LYS A 19 -15.78 8.21 8.32
C LYS A 19 -14.69 7.15 8.53
N MET A 20 -14.20 6.52 7.46
CA MET A 20 -13.11 5.54 7.53
C MET A 20 -11.82 6.16 8.07
N LEU A 21 -11.42 7.33 7.56
CA LEU A 21 -10.23 8.04 8.03
C LEU A 21 -10.33 8.42 9.51
N LYS A 22 -11.48 8.97 9.92
CA LYS A 22 -11.73 9.36 11.32
C LYS A 22 -11.76 8.16 12.25
N PHE A 23 -12.36 7.04 11.83
CA PHE A 23 -12.41 5.82 12.64
C PHE A 23 -11.02 5.30 13.00
N ALA A 24 -10.06 5.41 12.08
CA ALA A 24 -8.67 5.03 12.29
C ALA A 24 -7.76 6.17 12.77
N ASN A 25 -8.32 7.35 13.08
CA ASN A 25 -7.59 8.56 13.47
C ASN A 25 -6.48 8.96 12.49
N ILE A 26 -6.72 8.81 11.19
CA ILE A 26 -5.75 9.18 10.14
C ILE A 26 -5.60 10.70 10.08
N THR A 27 -4.35 11.15 10.03
CA THR A 27 -4.00 12.57 9.92
C THR A 27 -3.22 12.89 8.64
N MET A 28 -2.80 11.88 7.89
CA MET A 28 -2.12 12.04 6.61
C MET A 28 -2.42 10.89 5.65
N ILE A 29 -2.62 11.24 4.38
CA ILE A 29 -2.65 10.29 3.26
C ILE A 29 -1.31 10.30 2.55
N GLU A 30 -0.70 9.12 2.44
CA GLU A 30 0.36 8.84 1.49
C GLU A 30 -0.25 8.14 0.27
N ASP A 31 -0.38 8.86 -0.83
CA ASP A 31 -0.98 8.36 -2.05
C ASP A 31 0.06 7.58 -2.85
N VAL A 32 -0.11 6.26 -2.89
CA VAL A 32 0.81 5.34 -3.58
C VAL A 32 0.28 4.94 -4.95
N ARG A 33 -0.73 5.64 -5.49
CA ARG A 33 -1.22 5.39 -6.84
C ARG A 33 -0.18 5.86 -7.85
N ALA A 34 0.16 5.02 -8.83
CA ALA A 34 1.04 5.42 -9.92
C ALA A 34 0.50 6.64 -10.70
N PHE A 35 -0.82 6.74 -10.84
CA PHE A 35 -1.50 7.85 -11.50
C PHE A 35 -2.74 8.26 -10.69
N PRO A 36 -2.66 9.29 -9.83
CA PRO A 36 -3.78 9.76 -9.01
C PRO A 36 -4.76 10.63 -9.82
N LYS A 37 -5.27 10.09 -10.94
CA LYS A 37 -6.22 10.75 -11.85
C LYS A 37 -7.27 9.75 -12.34
N SER A 38 -8.55 10.11 -12.21
CA SER A 38 -9.69 9.28 -12.62
C SER A 38 -10.84 10.15 -13.12
N PRO A 39 -11.17 10.12 -14.42
CA PRO A 39 -12.37 10.80 -14.93
C PRO A 39 -13.67 10.28 -14.32
N LYS A 40 -13.70 9.01 -13.89
CA LYS A 40 -14.88 8.39 -13.26
C LYS A 40 -15.07 8.79 -11.80
N HIS A 41 -13.97 9.11 -11.11
CA HIS A 41 -13.95 9.46 -9.70
C HIS A 41 -13.11 10.72 -9.47
N PRO A 42 -13.55 11.87 -10.02
CA PRO A 42 -12.78 13.11 -10.00
C PRO A 42 -12.50 13.62 -8.59
N GLN A 43 -13.32 13.26 -7.60
CA GLN A 43 -13.08 13.60 -6.19
C GLN A 43 -11.78 12.99 -5.62
N TYR A 44 -11.26 11.93 -6.25
CA TYR A 44 -10.00 11.30 -5.87
C TYR A 44 -8.86 11.67 -6.81
N ASN A 45 -9.04 12.64 -7.71
CA ASN A 45 -7.90 13.25 -8.39
C ASN A 45 -7.00 13.93 -7.35
N GLN A 46 -5.69 13.94 -7.60
CA GLN A 46 -4.69 14.47 -6.66
C GLN A 46 -5.05 15.85 -6.09
N GLN A 47 -5.35 16.82 -6.96
CA GLN A 47 -5.59 18.20 -6.54
C GLN A 47 -6.85 18.33 -5.69
N GLU A 48 -7.95 17.71 -6.12
CA GLU A 48 -9.23 17.70 -5.43
C GLU A 48 -9.13 16.99 -4.08
N MET A 49 -8.39 15.89 -4.04
CA MET A 49 -8.16 15.11 -2.82
C MET A 49 -7.31 15.88 -1.81
N GLU A 50 -6.21 16.48 -2.25
CA GLU A 50 -5.32 17.30 -1.41
C GLU A 50 -6.08 18.47 -0.79
N GLN A 51 -6.85 19.21 -1.60
CA GLN A 51 -7.67 20.33 -1.11
C GLN A 51 -8.73 19.86 -0.11
N TRP A 52 -9.41 18.74 -0.40
CA TRP A 52 -10.44 18.21 0.48
C TRP A 52 -9.85 17.71 1.81
N LEU A 53 -8.71 17.02 1.80
CA LEU A 53 -8.02 16.57 3.02
C LEU A 53 -7.57 17.76 3.87
N LEU A 54 -7.01 18.80 3.26
CA LEU A 54 -6.58 20.01 3.95
C LEU A 54 -7.75 20.69 4.69
N GLN A 55 -8.93 20.77 4.07
CA GLN A 55 -10.15 21.30 4.71
C GLN A 55 -10.61 20.46 5.91
N HIS A 56 -10.20 19.20 5.99
CA HIS A 56 -10.46 18.30 7.10
C HIS A 56 -9.27 18.19 8.08
N GLY A 57 -8.27 19.06 7.95
CA GLY A 57 -7.09 19.08 8.83
C GLY A 57 -6.14 17.90 8.62
N MET A 58 -6.17 17.26 7.44
CA MET A 58 -5.32 16.13 7.09
C MET A 58 -4.31 16.52 6.01
N ASN A 59 -3.10 15.97 6.12
CA ASN A 59 -2.05 16.18 5.12
C ASN A 59 -2.19 15.18 3.97
N TYR A 60 -1.57 15.53 2.84
CA TYR A 60 -1.52 14.70 1.65
C TYR A 60 -0.10 14.75 1.08
N ARG A 61 0.40 13.60 0.63
CA ARG A 61 1.57 13.48 -0.23
C ARG A 61 1.28 12.46 -1.30
N HIS A 62 1.75 12.73 -2.52
CA HIS A 62 1.83 11.71 -3.56
C HIS A 62 3.24 11.13 -3.55
N ASN A 63 3.35 9.84 -3.26
CA ASN A 63 4.61 9.10 -3.22
C ASN A 63 4.64 8.13 -4.40
N ASP A 64 5.12 8.65 -5.53
CA ASP A 64 5.19 7.93 -6.80
C ASP A 64 6.26 6.84 -6.82
N LEU A 65 7.26 6.94 -5.94
CA LEU A 65 8.23 5.88 -5.64
C LEU A 65 7.53 4.62 -5.11
N LEU A 66 6.42 4.74 -4.39
CA LEU A 66 5.61 3.57 -3.99
C LEU A 66 4.50 3.21 -5.00
N GLY A 67 4.46 3.89 -6.15
CA GLY A 67 3.50 3.72 -7.25
C GLY A 67 3.33 2.28 -7.77
N GLY A 68 2.11 1.75 -7.76
CA GLY A 68 1.83 0.35 -8.16
C GLY A 68 2.13 -0.12 -9.59
N ARG A 69 2.51 0.74 -10.53
CA ARG A 69 2.78 0.34 -11.93
C ARG A 69 4.29 0.27 -12.15
N ARG A 70 4.80 -0.94 -12.37
CA ARG A 70 6.22 -1.21 -12.57
C ARG A 70 6.45 -2.10 -13.81
N PRO A 71 7.46 -1.79 -14.63
CA PRO A 71 7.84 -2.63 -15.77
C PRO A 71 8.46 -3.94 -15.29
N ILE A 72 8.65 -4.89 -16.21
CA ILE A 72 9.42 -6.10 -15.92
C ILE A 72 10.87 -5.69 -15.62
N SER A 73 11.41 -6.20 -14.52
CA SER A 73 12.79 -5.93 -14.12
C SER A 73 13.77 -6.44 -15.17
N GLN A 74 14.83 -5.66 -15.43
CA GLN A 74 15.95 -6.07 -16.28
C GLN A 74 17.10 -6.67 -15.47
N HIS A 75 17.01 -6.66 -14.14
CA HIS A 75 18.10 -6.99 -13.22
C HIS A 75 17.74 -8.12 -12.25
N VAL A 76 16.46 -8.38 -12.03
CA VAL A 76 15.97 -9.47 -11.18
C VAL A 76 15.61 -10.66 -12.06
N GLY A 77 16.13 -11.84 -11.72
CA GLY A 77 15.83 -13.07 -12.45
C GLY A 77 14.38 -13.53 -12.22
N GLN A 78 13.75 -14.10 -13.25
CA GLN A 78 12.32 -14.49 -13.25
C GLN A 78 11.91 -15.46 -12.13
N ASN A 79 12.86 -16.16 -11.50
CA ASN A 79 12.55 -17.17 -10.50
C ASN A 79 12.43 -16.59 -9.07
N LEU A 80 13.02 -15.43 -8.81
CA LEU A 80 13.13 -14.89 -7.44
C LEU A 80 11.76 -14.59 -6.84
N ASN A 81 10.85 -14.05 -7.67
CA ASN A 81 9.48 -13.70 -7.30
C ASN A 81 8.41 -14.53 -8.04
N ALA A 82 8.78 -15.73 -8.49
CA ALA A 82 7.92 -16.61 -9.29
C ALA A 82 6.67 -17.15 -8.57
N GLY A 83 6.56 -16.98 -7.26
CA GLY A 83 5.33 -17.28 -6.51
C GLY A 83 4.13 -16.43 -6.92
N TRP A 84 4.36 -15.28 -7.57
CA TRP A 84 3.29 -14.45 -8.13
C TRP A 84 2.91 -14.89 -9.54
N SER A 85 1.71 -15.44 -9.70
CA SER A 85 1.12 -15.72 -11.02
C SER A 85 0.67 -14.46 -11.77
N ASN A 86 0.39 -13.37 -11.04
CA ASN A 86 0.03 -12.09 -11.64
C ASN A 86 1.30 -11.27 -11.94
N GLN A 87 1.53 -10.96 -13.22
CA GLN A 87 2.72 -10.23 -13.66
C GLN A 87 2.89 -8.87 -12.99
N SER A 88 1.81 -8.13 -12.69
CA SER A 88 1.94 -6.82 -12.03
C SER A 88 2.41 -6.94 -10.59
N PHE A 89 2.00 -7.99 -9.87
CA PHE A 89 2.52 -8.27 -8.52
C PHE A 89 3.97 -8.74 -8.58
N HIS A 90 4.30 -9.62 -9.53
CA HIS A 90 5.68 -10.05 -9.76
C HIS A 90 6.61 -8.86 -10.02
N ASN A 91 6.27 -8.00 -10.98
CA ASN A 91 7.06 -6.81 -11.30
C ASN A 91 7.21 -5.86 -10.11
N TYR A 92 6.17 -5.75 -9.27
CA TYR A 92 6.24 -4.89 -8.09
C TYR A 92 7.10 -5.51 -6.98
N ALA A 93 7.08 -6.83 -6.82
CA ALA A 93 8.00 -7.55 -5.92
C ALA A 93 9.46 -7.43 -6.37
N ASP A 94 9.73 -7.48 -7.68
CA ASP A 94 11.09 -7.20 -8.18
C ASP A 94 11.50 -5.76 -7.88
N TYR A 95 10.55 -4.82 -8.00
CA TYR A 95 10.80 -3.41 -7.73
C TYR A 95 11.12 -3.13 -6.25
N THR A 96 10.65 -3.95 -5.30
CA THR A 96 10.98 -3.71 -3.88
C THR A 96 12.46 -3.86 -3.55
N LEU A 97 13.22 -4.51 -4.43
CA LEU A 97 14.66 -4.73 -4.28
C LEU A 97 15.49 -3.50 -4.70
N THR A 98 14.89 -2.47 -5.31
CA THR A 98 15.62 -1.30 -5.81
C THR A 98 15.82 -0.23 -4.74
N ALA A 99 16.78 0.67 -4.97
CA ALA A 99 17.04 1.79 -4.07
C ALA A 99 15.87 2.79 -4.04
N GLU A 100 15.20 3.00 -5.18
CA GLU A 100 14.05 3.90 -5.30
C GLU A 100 12.87 3.45 -4.45
N PHE A 101 12.60 2.14 -4.36
CA PHE A 101 11.58 1.64 -3.45
C PHE A 101 11.93 1.94 -1.99
N LYS A 102 13.19 1.69 -1.60
CA LYS A 102 13.68 1.95 -0.24
C LYS A 102 13.61 3.43 0.11
N GLU A 103 13.95 4.31 -0.82
CA GLU A 103 13.74 5.76 -0.67
C GLU A 103 12.26 6.11 -0.44
N GLY A 104 11.35 5.51 -1.21
CA GLY A 104 9.90 5.70 -1.02
C GLY A 104 9.41 5.26 0.36
N ILE A 105 9.96 4.15 0.88
CA ILE A 105 9.71 3.69 2.25
C ILE A 105 10.26 4.67 3.28
N GLU A 106 11.49 5.17 3.11
CA GLU A 106 12.09 6.13 4.03
C GLU A 106 11.24 7.40 4.15
N GLN A 107 10.72 7.90 3.03
CA GLN A 107 9.79 9.05 3.01
C GLN A 107 8.50 8.75 3.79
N LEU A 108 7.91 7.57 3.56
CA LEU A 108 6.70 7.11 4.25
C LEU A 108 6.95 7.00 5.78
N LEU A 109 8.08 6.43 6.17
CA LEU A 109 8.43 6.25 7.59
C LEU A 109 8.73 7.57 8.27
N LEU A 110 9.36 8.53 7.57
CA LEU A 110 9.59 9.88 8.09
C LEU A 110 8.26 10.59 8.41
N ASP A 111 7.28 10.49 7.52
CA ASP A 111 5.95 11.05 7.77
C ASP A 111 5.25 10.36 8.94
N ALA A 112 5.40 9.04 9.05
CA ALA A 112 4.81 8.24 10.12
C ALA A 112 5.42 8.50 11.52
N GLN A 113 6.53 9.25 11.60
CA GLN A 113 7.05 9.76 12.89
C GLN A 113 6.21 10.90 13.45
N THR A 114 5.50 11.63 12.58
CA THR A 114 4.73 12.84 12.95
C THR A 114 3.23 12.64 12.81
N TYR A 115 2.80 11.81 11.87
CA TYR A 115 1.40 11.64 11.48
C TYR A 115 0.92 10.19 11.61
N ASN A 116 -0.39 10.00 11.78
CA ASN A 116 -1.05 8.72 11.56
C ASN A 116 -1.28 8.57 10.05
N VAL A 117 -0.39 7.85 9.38
CA VAL A 117 -0.36 7.76 7.92
C VAL A 117 -1.18 6.58 7.41
N ALA A 118 -2.02 6.82 6.39
CA ALA A 118 -2.63 5.76 5.59
C ALA A 118 -2.16 5.79 4.13
N MET A 119 -1.66 4.66 3.66
CA MET A 119 -1.31 4.42 2.26
C MET A 119 -2.58 4.24 1.41
N LEU A 120 -2.82 5.16 0.47
CA LEU A 120 -4.00 5.20 -0.38
C LEU A 120 -3.79 4.50 -1.72
N CYS A 121 -4.74 3.65 -2.11
CA CYS A 121 -4.84 3.14 -3.48
C CYS A 121 -6.30 3.12 -3.99
N ALA A 122 -6.50 2.68 -5.23
CA ALA A 122 -7.82 2.63 -5.86
C ALA A 122 -8.61 1.37 -5.46
N GLU A 123 -7.97 0.22 -5.30
CA GLU A 123 -8.64 -1.03 -4.99
C GLU A 123 -9.19 -1.06 -3.56
N ARG A 124 -10.29 -1.77 -3.34
CA ARG A 124 -10.92 -1.86 -2.00
C ARG A 124 -9.97 -2.47 -0.99
N HIS A 125 -9.54 -3.67 -1.31
CA HIS A 125 -8.84 -4.54 -0.38
C HIS A 125 -7.35 -4.60 -0.77
N PRO A 126 -6.42 -4.52 0.19
CA PRO A 126 -4.97 -4.53 -0.08
C PRO A 126 -4.55 -5.76 -0.89
N SER A 127 -5.16 -6.92 -0.68
CA SER A 127 -4.86 -8.16 -1.42
C SER A 127 -5.08 -8.09 -2.94
N ARG A 128 -5.69 -7.01 -3.44
CA ARG A 128 -5.97 -6.80 -4.86
C ARG A 128 -5.04 -5.76 -5.50
N CYS A 129 -4.07 -5.23 -4.76
CA CYS A 129 -3.15 -4.21 -5.24
C CYS A 129 -1.76 -4.30 -4.59
N HIS A 130 -0.85 -3.45 -5.04
CA HIS A 130 0.53 -3.37 -4.57
C HIS A 130 0.69 -3.00 -3.08
N ARG A 131 -0.34 -2.42 -2.44
CA ARG A 131 -0.32 -2.19 -0.98
C ARG A 131 -0.09 -3.48 -0.20
N LEU A 132 -0.50 -4.64 -0.72
CA LEU A 132 -0.16 -5.94 -0.13
C LEU A 132 1.36 -6.11 -0.02
N ILE A 133 2.11 -5.88 -1.10
CA ILE A 133 3.56 -6.09 -1.13
C ILE A 133 4.28 -5.04 -0.28
N ILE A 134 3.84 -3.78 -0.30
CA ILE A 134 4.37 -2.76 0.65
C ILE A 134 4.15 -3.20 2.10
N SER A 135 2.95 -3.73 2.41
CA SER A 135 2.60 -4.18 3.76
C SER A 135 3.44 -5.37 4.20
N ASN A 136 3.67 -6.34 3.31
CA ASN A 136 4.57 -7.46 3.56
C ASN A 136 5.98 -6.96 3.91
N TRP A 137 6.51 -6.02 3.11
CA TRP A 137 7.84 -5.46 3.35
C TRP A 137 7.92 -4.76 4.71
N LEU A 138 6.97 -3.88 5.03
CA LEU A 138 6.94 -3.16 6.30
C LEU A 138 6.87 -4.11 7.51
N VAL A 139 6.04 -5.14 7.45
CA VAL A 139 5.88 -6.11 8.54
C VAL A 139 7.11 -7.01 8.67
N ALA A 140 7.75 -7.39 7.57
CA ALA A 140 9.03 -8.09 7.60
C ALA A 140 10.14 -7.26 8.29
N GLN A 141 10.12 -5.93 8.15
CA GLN A 141 11.02 -5.02 8.87
C GLN A 141 10.57 -4.70 10.31
N GLY A 142 9.53 -5.36 10.83
CA GLY A 142 9.07 -5.21 12.21
C GLY A 142 8.12 -4.04 12.48
N TYR A 143 7.58 -3.39 11.44
CA TYR A 143 6.52 -2.39 11.60
C TYR A 143 5.13 -3.04 11.69
N ASN A 144 4.19 -2.34 12.33
CA ASN A 144 2.79 -2.75 12.32
C ASN A 144 2.07 -2.15 11.11
N VAL A 145 1.32 -2.96 10.37
CA VAL A 145 0.43 -2.48 9.31
C VAL A 145 -1.01 -2.88 9.62
N VAL A 146 -1.94 -1.94 9.45
CA VAL A 146 -3.38 -2.14 9.69
C VAL A 146 -4.20 -1.68 8.48
N HIS A 147 -5.10 -2.54 7.99
CA HIS A 147 -5.93 -2.24 6.84
C HIS A 147 -7.28 -1.69 7.27
N ILE A 148 -7.62 -0.51 6.76
CA ILE A 148 -8.94 0.12 6.92
C ILE A 148 -9.81 -0.35 5.76
N VAL A 149 -10.82 -1.16 6.03
CA VAL A 149 -11.71 -1.73 5.02
C VAL A 149 -13.17 -1.61 5.43
N LEU A 150 -14.09 -1.65 4.46
CA LEU A 150 -15.50 -1.90 4.72
C LEU A 150 -15.82 -3.37 4.47
N ASN A 151 -16.45 -4.02 5.45
CA ASN A 151 -16.96 -5.38 5.30
C ASN A 151 -18.22 -5.43 4.41
N HIS A 152 -18.80 -6.62 4.25
CA HIS A 152 -19.98 -6.82 3.40
C HIS A 152 -21.27 -6.15 3.94
N HIS A 153 -21.23 -5.63 5.16
CA HIS A 153 -22.32 -4.89 5.81
C HIS A 153 -22.01 -3.38 5.93
N ASP A 154 -21.03 -2.88 5.16
CA ASP A 154 -20.57 -1.48 5.16
C ASP A 154 -20.09 -0.98 6.54
N GLN A 155 -19.65 -1.90 7.41
CA GLN A 155 -19.02 -1.55 8.68
C GLN A 155 -17.51 -1.41 8.49
N ILE A 156 -16.93 -0.44 9.19
CA ILE A 156 -15.48 -0.20 9.16
C ILE A 156 -14.79 -1.25 10.02
N GLU A 157 -13.83 -1.95 9.42
CA GLU A 157 -12.97 -2.92 10.09
C GLU A 157 -11.51 -2.49 9.99
N LEU A 158 -10.76 -2.76 11.06
CA LEU A 158 -9.32 -2.63 11.12
C LEU A 158 -8.71 -4.02 11.18
N ILE A 159 -8.07 -4.43 10.09
CA ILE A 159 -7.49 -5.77 9.96
C ILE A 159 -5.97 -5.65 10.10
N PRO A 160 -5.34 -6.16 11.16
CA PRO A 160 -3.89 -6.23 11.25
C PRO A 160 -3.34 -7.09 10.10
N HIS A 161 -2.28 -6.61 9.45
CA HIS A 161 -1.61 -7.34 8.41
C HIS A 161 -0.81 -8.51 8.99
N GLN A 162 -0.87 -9.67 8.35
CA GLN A 162 -0.02 -10.83 8.67
C GLN A 162 0.66 -11.34 7.39
N LEU A 163 1.96 -11.65 7.49
CA LEU A 163 2.70 -12.23 6.38
C LEU A 163 2.06 -13.55 5.95
N GLY A 164 1.94 -13.76 4.64
CA GLY A 164 1.31 -14.96 4.08
C GLY A 164 -0.23 -15.01 4.21
N GLN A 165 -0.87 -13.99 4.79
CA GLN A 165 -2.33 -13.94 4.90
C GLN A 165 -3.03 -13.93 3.53
N TRP A 166 -2.41 -13.28 2.55
CA TRP A 166 -2.90 -13.21 1.17
C TRP A 166 -1.76 -13.26 0.16
N GLY A 167 -2.03 -13.84 -1.01
CA GLY A 167 -1.09 -13.85 -2.12
C GLY A 167 0.03 -14.89 -1.97
N ALA A 168 1.16 -14.66 -2.64
CA ALA A 168 2.32 -15.53 -2.54
C ALA A 168 2.94 -15.44 -1.14
N MET A 169 3.48 -16.57 -0.64
CA MET A 169 4.14 -16.61 0.67
C MET A 169 5.47 -15.83 0.62
N PRO A 170 5.65 -14.79 1.44
CA PRO A 170 6.91 -14.07 1.50
C PRO A 170 7.97 -14.90 2.24
N ILE A 171 9.20 -14.86 1.75
CA ILE A 171 10.41 -15.30 2.43
C ILE A 171 11.25 -14.05 2.73
N ILE A 172 11.83 -14.01 3.94
CA ILE A 172 12.75 -12.95 4.37
C ILE A 172 14.15 -13.54 4.24
N GLU A 173 14.96 -12.98 3.33
CA GLU A 173 16.34 -13.38 3.10
C GLU A 173 17.27 -12.85 4.22
N ASP A 174 18.51 -13.32 4.27
CA ASP A 174 19.50 -12.93 5.30
C ASP A 174 19.81 -11.42 5.28
N ASP A 175 19.62 -10.74 4.15
CA ASP A 175 19.77 -9.29 3.99
C ASP A 175 18.49 -8.50 4.32
N ASN A 176 17.47 -9.17 4.85
CA ASN A 176 16.12 -8.70 5.14
C ASN A 176 15.28 -8.32 3.90
N GLU A 177 15.72 -8.67 2.68
CA GLU A 177 14.85 -8.51 1.52
C GLU A 177 13.66 -9.48 1.57
N VAL A 178 12.53 -9.03 1.04
CA VAL A 178 11.30 -9.85 0.96
C VAL A 178 11.12 -10.34 -0.46
N VAL A 179 11.23 -11.65 -0.64
CA VAL A 179 11.10 -12.33 -1.93
C VAL A 179 9.99 -13.36 -1.91
N TYR A 180 9.55 -13.80 -3.09
CA TYR A 180 8.40 -14.69 -3.26
C TYR A 180 8.75 -15.83 -4.23
N PRO A 181 9.66 -16.75 -3.87
CA PRO A 181 9.98 -17.87 -4.74
C PRO A 181 8.76 -18.75 -4.96
N GLN A 182 8.75 -19.49 -6.07
CA GLN A 182 7.71 -20.48 -6.30
C GLN A 182 7.79 -21.57 -5.22
N ASP A 183 6.65 -21.90 -4.62
CA ASP A 183 6.58 -22.95 -3.63
C ASP A 183 6.90 -24.30 -4.31
N ILE A 184 8.02 -24.92 -3.92
CA ILE A 184 8.53 -26.15 -4.54
C ILE A 184 8.10 -27.41 -3.76
N SER A 185 7.30 -27.26 -2.70
CA SER A 185 6.68 -28.39 -2.02
C SER A 185 5.65 -29.06 -2.94
N ASN A 186 6.08 -30.21 -3.49
CA ASN A 186 5.31 -31.17 -4.29
C ASN A 186 3.90 -31.46 -3.77
#